data_AF-A0A2Z3GQE8-F1
#
_entry.id   AF-A0A2Z3GQE8-F1
#
_cell.length_a   1.000
_cell.length_b   1.000
_cell.length_c   1.000
_cell.angle_alpha   90.00
_cell.angle_beta   90.00
_cell.angle_gamma   90.00
#
_symmetry.space_group_name_H-M   'P 1'
#
loop_
_entity.id
_entity.type
_entity.pdbx_description
1 polymer ?
#
loop_
_entity_poly.entity_id
_entity_poly.type
_entity_poly.pdbx_seq_one_letter_code
_entity_poly.pdbx_strand_id
1 'polypeptide(L)'
;MAGVSLGALPDFEENRAYRVAPYLHAAVLLQTVGEQVALETLTALAEDEDQGHKVIILCRMLFTARRGGEFRRPAIGVLGLYGGTEGADWPLEPIACVRGVPFLVYPAPYKLLAGFPEPGSWYLRYCAASCAWSNVQFALKSDAEKAEALGELLACGKWRSPLADHEVEGLAAQTRP
;
A
#
# COMPACT_ATOMS: atom_id res chain seq x y z
N MET A 1 -18.46 -10.50 -17.80
CA MET A 1 -18.01 -9.43 -16.89
C MET A 1 -16.56 -9.13 -17.26
N ALA A 2 -16.23 -7.87 -17.59
CA ALA A 2 -14.86 -7.52 -17.93
C ALA A 2 -14.01 -7.69 -16.66
N GLY A 3 -13.02 -8.59 -16.70
CA GLY A 3 -12.12 -8.82 -15.57
C GLY A 3 -11.32 -7.56 -15.27
N VAL A 4 -11.19 -7.21 -13.99
CA VAL A 4 -10.31 -6.13 -13.55
C VAL A 4 -8.86 -6.60 -13.77
N SER A 5 -8.15 -6.04 -14.76
CA SER A 5 -6.75 -6.36 -14.99
C SER A 5 -5.87 -5.55 -14.05
N LEU A 6 -5.23 -6.23 -13.08
CA LEU A 6 -4.38 -5.62 -12.04
C LEU A 6 -2.88 -5.86 -12.24
N GLY A 7 -2.49 -6.74 -13.18
CA GLY A 7 -1.07 -7.09 -13.38
C GLY A 7 -0.18 -5.92 -13.82
N ALA A 8 -0.78 -4.87 -14.38
CA ALA A 8 -0.09 -3.65 -14.81
C ALA A 8 0.23 -2.67 -13.67
N LEU A 9 -0.14 -2.99 -12.41
CA LEU A 9 0.24 -2.15 -11.27
C LEU A 9 1.77 -2.09 -11.15
N PRO A 10 2.34 -0.89 -10.89
CA PRO A 10 3.78 -0.77 -10.73
C PRO A 10 4.21 -1.49 -9.44
N ASP A 11 5.31 -2.22 -9.52
CA ASP A 11 5.92 -2.83 -8.35
C ASP A 11 6.47 -1.75 -7.41
N PHE A 12 6.42 -2.01 -6.11
CA PHE A 12 7.07 -1.18 -5.11
C PHE A 12 8.49 -1.65 -4.78
N GLU A 13 8.86 -2.87 -5.15
CA GLU A 13 10.23 -3.38 -4.95
C GLU A 13 11.22 -2.72 -5.92
N GLU A 14 10.74 -2.35 -7.11
CA GLU A 14 11.53 -1.65 -8.11
C GLU A 14 11.69 -0.18 -7.71
N ASN A 15 12.95 0.25 -7.53
CA ASN A 15 13.33 1.55 -7.01
C ASN A 15 12.54 2.69 -7.68
N ARG A 16 11.73 3.41 -6.89
CA ARG A 16 10.89 4.55 -7.31
C ARG A 16 9.85 4.24 -8.41
N ALA A 17 9.51 2.97 -8.66
CA ALA A 17 8.49 2.60 -9.66
C ALA A 17 7.05 2.82 -9.15
N TYR A 18 6.82 2.71 -7.84
CA TYR A 18 5.49 2.88 -7.26
C TYR A 18 4.84 4.23 -7.59
N ARG A 19 3.55 4.18 -7.95
CA ARG A 19 2.70 5.35 -8.24
C ARG A 19 1.37 5.20 -7.52
N VAL A 20 0.86 6.28 -6.94
CA VAL A 20 -0.39 6.24 -6.17
C VAL A 20 -1.62 6.01 -7.06
N ALA A 21 -1.62 6.56 -8.28
CA ALA A 21 -2.79 6.58 -9.15
C ALA A 21 -3.24 5.18 -9.62
N PRO A 22 -2.34 4.28 -10.08
CA PRO A 22 -2.72 2.91 -10.41
C PRO A 22 -3.36 2.14 -9.24
N TYR A 23 -2.83 2.28 -8.03
CA TYR A 23 -3.38 1.61 -6.84
C TYR A 23 -4.72 2.19 -6.40
N LEU A 24 -4.92 3.51 -6.48
CA LEU A 24 -6.23 4.14 -6.29
C LEU A 24 -7.26 3.61 -7.28
N HIS A 25 -6.88 3.52 -8.56
CA HIS A 25 -7.77 2.99 -9.59
C HIS A 25 -8.13 1.53 -9.33
N ALA A 26 -7.16 0.70 -8.98
CA ALA A 26 -7.39 -0.69 -8.61
C ALA A 26 -8.33 -0.83 -7.39
N ALA A 27 -8.11 -0.04 -6.34
CA ALA A 27 -8.96 -0.06 -5.15
C ALA A 27 -10.41 0.36 -5.46
N VAL A 28 -10.61 1.41 -6.26
CA VAL A 28 -11.95 1.84 -6.71
C VAL A 28 -12.64 0.72 -7.49
N LEU A 29 -11.95 0.09 -8.44
CA LEU A 29 -12.52 -1.00 -9.24
C LEU A 29 -12.90 -2.20 -8.38
N LEU A 30 -12.02 -2.61 -7.46
CA LEU A 30 -12.28 -3.72 -6.53
C LEU A 30 -13.47 -3.42 -5.61
N GLN A 31 -13.59 -2.19 -5.10
CA GLN A 31 -14.77 -1.79 -4.31
C GLN A 31 -16.06 -1.77 -5.13
N THR A 32 -15.97 -1.40 -6.41
CA THR A 32 -17.13 -1.33 -7.32
C THR A 32 -17.72 -2.71 -7.61
N VAL A 33 -16.88 -3.73 -7.76
CA VAL A 33 -17.35 -5.10 -8.06
C VAL A 33 -17.85 -5.86 -6.81
N GLY A 34 -17.61 -5.31 -5.62
CA GLY A 34 -17.99 -5.90 -4.33
C GLY A 34 -16.97 -6.90 -3.79
N GLU A 35 -17.04 -7.13 -2.47
CA GLU A 35 -16.04 -7.90 -1.70
C GLU A 35 -15.75 -9.29 -2.27
N GLN A 36 -16.78 -10.07 -2.60
CA GLN A 36 -16.59 -11.44 -3.09
C GLN A 36 -15.81 -11.48 -4.41
N VAL A 37 -16.21 -10.68 -5.39
CA VAL A 37 -15.55 -10.63 -6.71
C VAL A 37 -14.14 -10.01 -6.58
N ALA A 38 -13.98 -9.04 -5.68
CA ALA A 38 -12.68 -8.46 -5.38
C ALA A 38 -11.72 -9.49 -4.77
N LEU A 39 -12.18 -10.32 -3.83
CA LEU A 39 -11.40 -11.39 -3.23
C LEU A 39 -10.96 -12.44 -4.26
N GLU A 40 -11.85 -12.83 -5.17
CA GLU A 40 -11.52 -13.74 -6.27
C GLU A 40 -10.46 -13.13 -7.19
N THR A 41 -10.61 -11.84 -7.54
CA THR A 41 -9.65 -11.10 -8.37
C THR A 41 -8.28 -11.00 -7.69
N LEU A 42 -8.25 -10.63 -6.41
CA LEU A 42 -7.03 -10.56 -5.62
C LEU A 42 -6.37 -11.93 -5.46
N THR A 43 -7.17 -13.00 -5.32
CA THR A 43 -6.67 -14.37 -5.21
C THR A 43 -5.98 -14.79 -6.51
N ALA A 44 -6.63 -14.58 -7.66
CA ALA A 44 -6.04 -14.86 -8.96
C ALA A 44 -4.75 -14.05 -9.22
N LEU A 45 -4.73 -12.78 -8.80
CA LEU A 45 -3.51 -11.96 -8.89
C LEU A 45 -2.39 -12.51 -8.00
N ALA A 46 -2.73 -12.99 -6.80
CA ALA A 46 -1.76 -13.50 -5.83
C ALA A 46 -1.17 -14.88 -6.18
N GLU A 47 -1.71 -15.57 -7.19
CA GLU A 47 -1.14 -16.82 -7.72
C GLU A 47 0.12 -16.58 -8.55
N ASP A 48 0.28 -15.36 -9.09
CA ASP A 48 1.51 -14.93 -9.74
C ASP A 48 2.47 -14.34 -8.70
N GLU A 49 3.59 -15.03 -8.46
CA GLU A 49 4.59 -14.65 -7.45
C GLU A 49 5.15 -13.25 -7.70
N ASP A 50 5.27 -12.81 -8.96
CA ASP A 50 5.77 -11.48 -9.35
C ASP A 50 4.76 -10.36 -9.00
N GLN A 51 3.53 -10.71 -8.62
CA GLN A 51 2.47 -9.76 -8.27
C GLN A 51 2.20 -9.72 -6.77
N GLY A 52 2.83 -10.58 -5.97
CA GLY A 52 2.53 -10.74 -4.55
C GLY A 52 2.64 -9.44 -3.75
N HIS A 53 3.64 -8.61 -4.07
CA HIS A 53 3.84 -7.30 -3.45
C HIS A 53 2.65 -6.35 -3.71
N LYS A 54 2.14 -6.29 -4.94
CA LYS A 54 1.01 -5.44 -5.31
C LYS A 54 -0.25 -5.81 -4.51
N VAL A 55 -0.46 -7.12 -4.29
CA VAL A 55 -1.56 -7.64 -3.48
C VAL A 55 -1.47 -7.15 -2.04
N ILE A 56 -0.27 -7.07 -1.46
CA ILE A 56 -0.08 -6.59 -0.09
C ILE A 56 -0.55 -5.14 0.05
N ILE A 57 -0.20 -4.25 -0.89
CA ILE A 57 -0.66 -2.85 -0.87
C ILE A 57 -2.18 -2.78 -0.95
N LEU A 58 -2.78 -3.50 -1.88
CA LEU A 58 -4.23 -3.54 -2.03
C LEU A 58 -4.90 -4.08 -0.77
N CYS A 59 -4.31 -5.07 -0.10
CA CYS A 59 -4.81 -5.55 1.19
C CYS A 59 -4.78 -4.45 2.26
N ARG A 60 -3.69 -3.68 2.36
CA ARG A 60 -3.59 -2.54 3.30
C ARG A 60 -4.60 -1.43 3.03
N MET A 61 -5.06 -1.29 1.78
CA MET A 61 -6.11 -0.34 1.41
C MET A 61 -7.51 -0.89 1.71
N LEU A 62 -7.77 -2.14 1.34
CA LEU A 62 -9.13 -2.70 1.25
C LEU A 62 -9.60 -3.43 2.51
N PHE A 63 -8.69 -3.74 3.45
CA PHE A 63 -9.04 -4.38 4.71
C PHE A 63 -8.80 -3.46 5.91
N THR A 64 -9.49 -3.76 7.01
CA THR A 64 -9.29 -3.13 8.31
C THR A 64 -9.34 -4.18 9.42
N ALA A 65 -8.80 -3.85 10.59
CA ALA A 65 -8.91 -4.70 11.76
C ALA A 65 -10.38 -4.94 12.12
N ARG A 66 -10.73 -6.18 12.49
CA ARG A 66 -12.02 -6.43 13.18
C ARG A 66 -12.01 -5.73 14.54
N ARG A 67 -13.20 -5.50 15.11
CA ARG A 67 -13.33 -4.87 16.44
C ARG A 67 -12.54 -5.68 17.48
N GLY A 68 -11.56 -5.04 18.11
CA GLY A 68 -10.67 -5.67 19.11
C GLY A 68 -9.64 -6.64 18.53
N GLY A 69 -9.56 -6.77 17.20
CA GLY A 69 -8.55 -7.54 16.50
C GLY A 69 -7.34 -6.68 16.12
N GLU A 70 -6.29 -7.35 15.68
CA GLU A 70 -5.09 -6.73 15.14
C GLU A 70 -5.12 -6.76 13.62
N PHE A 71 -4.65 -5.69 12.96
CA PHE A 71 -4.35 -5.71 11.53
C PHE A 71 -2.83 -5.78 11.32
N ARG A 72 -2.30 -6.99 11.44
CA ARG A 72 -0.84 -7.24 11.49
C ARG A 72 -0.12 -6.66 10.29
N ARG A 73 1.11 -6.24 10.51
CA ARG A 73 2.04 -5.84 9.46
C ARG A 73 2.37 -7.04 8.54
N PRO A 74 2.46 -6.85 7.21
CA PRO A 74 2.97 -7.90 6.32
C PRO A 74 4.44 -8.19 6.59
N ALA A 75 4.87 -9.45 6.51
CA ALA A 75 6.25 -9.82 6.76
C ALA A 75 7.12 -9.64 5.51
N ILE A 76 7.37 -8.40 5.10
CA ILE A 76 8.09 -8.03 3.86
C ILE A 76 9.58 -7.72 4.06
N GLY A 77 10.17 -8.20 5.16
CA GLY A 77 11.58 -8.00 5.51
C GLY A 77 11.84 -6.79 6.42
N VAL A 78 13.12 -6.45 6.59
CA VAL A 78 13.55 -5.29 7.40
C VAL A 78 13.40 -4.01 6.59
N LEU A 79 12.48 -3.16 7.02
CA LEU A 79 12.25 -1.85 6.42
C LEU A 79 12.92 -0.77 7.27
N GLY A 80 13.86 -0.01 6.69
CA GLY A 80 14.22 1.29 7.24
C GLY A 80 13.14 2.27 6.82
N LEU A 81 12.35 2.84 7.74
CA LEU A 81 11.28 3.76 7.38
C LEU A 81 11.81 5.19 7.22
N TYR A 82 11.13 6.02 6.44
CA TYR A 82 11.55 7.40 6.22
C TYR A 82 11.52 8.24 7.50
N GLY A 83 12.42 9.22 7.59
CA GLY A 83 12.42 10.20 8.68
C GLY A 83 12.62 9.58 10.07
N GLY A 84 13.33 8.44 10.13
CA GLY A 84 13.63 7.73 11.37
C GLY A 84 12.41 7.16 12.09
N THR A 85 11.29 7.01 11.39
CA THR A 85 10.05 6.46 11.96
C THR A 85 10.15 4.96 12.22
N GLU A 86 9.22 4.43 13.01
CA GLU A 86 9.09 3.00 13.27
C GLU A 86 7.68 2.49 12.90
N GLY A 87 7.49 1.17 12.88
CA GLY A 87 6.21 0.59 12.43
C GLY A 87 4.98 1.07 13.22
N ALA A 88 5.16 1.43 14.50
CA ALA A 88 4.09 1.98 15.33
C ALA A 88 3.58 3.36 14.83
N ASP A 89 4.42 4.13 14.14
CA ASP A 89 4.05 5.44 13.58
C ASP A 89 3.12 5.29 12.34
N TRP A 90 3.20 4.12 11.69
CA TRP A 90 2.50 3.78 10.44
C TRP A 90 1.66 2.51 10.57
N PRO A 91 0.45 2.61 11.15
CA PRO A 91 -0.42 1.44 11.31
C PRO A 91 -0.78 0.72 10.01
N LEU A 92 -0.58 1.33 8.83
CA LEU A 92 -0.84 0.75 7.52
C LEU A 92 0.43 0.36 6.75
N GLU A 93 1.59 0.28 7.41
CA GLU A 93 2.87 -0.15 6.80
C GLU A 93 2.67 -1.34 5.84
N PRO A 94 3.19 -1.27 4.60
CA PRO A 94 4.17 -0.30 4.09
C PRO A 94 3.65 1.07 3.61
N ILE A 95 2.35 1.34 3.73
CA ILE A 95 1.75 2.61 3.25
C ILE A 95 1.26 3.51 4.39
N ALA A 96 1.18 4.81 4.10
CA ALA A 96 0.35 5.75 4.81
C ALA A 96 -0.75 6.26 3.88
N CYS A 97 -2.00 6.11 4.31
CA CYS A 97 -3.14 6.68 3.60
C CYS A 97 -3.41 8.09 4.14
N VAL A 98 -3.11 9.12 3.34
CA VAL A 98 -3.39 10.53 3.66
C VAL A 98 -4.46 11.05 2.72
N ARG A 99 -5.59 11.52 3.24
CA ARG A 99 -6.78 11.92 2.45
C ARG A 99 -7.21 10.87 1.41
N GLY A 100 -7.04 9.59 1.75
CA GLY A 100 -7.33 8.45 0.88
C GLY A 100 -6.25 8.14 -0.16
N VAL A 101 -5.12 8.86 -0.20
CA VAL A 101 -3.98 8.60 -1.11
C VAL A 101 -2.97 7.68 -0.43
N PRO A 102 -2.64 6.50 -1.00
CA PRO A 102 -1.73 5.53 -0.40
C PRO A 102 -0.27 5.83 -0.76
N PHE A 103 0.48 6.48 0.14
CA PHE A 103 1.91 6.72 -0.04
C PHE A 103 2.74 5.59 0.55
N LEU A 104 3.77 5.10 -0.16
CA LEU A 104 4.77 4.25 0.48
C LEU A 104 5.66 5.11 1.38
N VAL A 105 5.75 4.72 2.66
CA VAL A 105 6.49 5.45 3.71
C VAL A 105 7.84 4.82 4.03
N TYR A 106 8.38 4.05 3.09
CA TYR A 106 9.66 3.40 3.21
C TYR A 106 10.41 3.48 1.86
N PRO A 107 11.75 3.54 1.87
CA PRO A 107 12.57 3.36 0.68
C PRO A 107 12.38 1.93 0.18
N ALA A 108 12.27 1.76 -1.14
CA ALA A 108 12.20 0.45 -1.78
C ALA A 108 13.15 -0.56 -1.11
N PRO A 109 12.70 -1.79 -0.87
CA PRO A 109 13.41 -2.73 -0.01
C PRO A 109 14.83 -2.95 -0.50
N TYR A 110 15.81 -2.72 0.38
CA TYR A 110 17.12 -3.34 0.20
C TYR A 110 16.91 -4.85 0.38
N LYS A 111 16.86 -5.61 -0.72
CA LYS A 111 16.77 -7.09 -0.78
C LYS A 111 17.87 -7.86 -0.02
N LEU A 112 18.63 -7.21 0.87
CA LEU A 112 19.96 -7.64 1.29
C LEU A 112 20.13 -7.90 2.79
N LEU A 113 19.09 -7.75 3.63
CA LEU A 113 19.24 -7.94 5.08
C LEU A 113 18.18 -8.90 5.65
N ALA A 114 18.34 -10.18 5.32
CA ALA A 114 17.78 -11.37 5.98
C ALA A 114 16.24 -11.59 5.93
N GLY A 115 15.87 -12.84 5.63
CA GLY A 115 14.48 -13.32 5.60
C GLY A 115 13.92 -13.50 4.19
N PHE A 116 12.98 -14.44 4.04
CA PHE A 116 12.15 -14.54 2.84
C PHE A 116 10.89 -13.69 3.08
N PRO A 117 10.59 -12.70 2.21
CA PRO A 117 9.34 -11.95 2.34
C PRO A 117 8.14 -12.90 2.24
N GLU A 118 7.11 -12.62 3.03
CA GLU A 118 5.86 -13.37 2.99
C GLU A 118 5.20 -13.23 1.60
N PRO A 119 4.77 -14.33 0.97
CA PRO A 119 4.05 -14.28 -0.29
C PRO A 119 2.76 -13.46 -0.17
N GLY A 120 2.44 -12.66 -1.18
CA GLY A 120 1.21 -11.86 -1.21
C GLY A 120 -0.06 -12.70 -1.00
N SER A 121 -0.08 -13.93 -1.51
CA SER A 121 -1.18 -14.88 -1.31
C SER A 121 -1.38 -15.28 0.15
N TRP A 122 -0.31 -15.39 0.94
CA TRP A 122 -0.39 -15.70 2.37
C TRP A 122 -0.95 -14.51 3.15
N TYR A 123 -0.49 -13.31 2.79
CA TYR A 123 -0.99 -12.08 3.40
C TYR A 123 -2.48 -11.85 3.08
N LEU A 124 -2.89 -12.10 1.83
CA LEU A 124 -4.29 -12.04 1.42
C LEU A 124 -5.16 -13.04 2.19
N ARG A 125 -4.70 -14.31 2.32
CA ARG A 125 -5.41 -15.32 3.11
C ARG A 125 -5.60 -14.89 4.56
N TYR A 126 -4.57 -14.30 5.17
CA TYR A 126 -4.68 -13.72 6.51
C TYR A 126 -5.74 -12.61 6.56
N CYS A 127 -5.70 -11.67 5.62
CA CYS A 127 -6.67 -10.57 5.57
C CYS A 127 -8.10 -11.08 5.42
N ALA A 128 -8.35 -12.01 4.49
CA ALA A 128 -9.66 -12.60 4.28
C ALA A 128 -10.18 -13.35 5.51
N ALA A 129 -9.32 -14.05 6.25
CA ALA A 129 -9.71 -14.81 7.42
C ALA A 129 -9.90 -13.96 8.70
N SER A 130 -9.03 -12.96 8.89
CA SER A 130 -8.86 -12.28 10.20
C SER A 130 -9.29 -10.82 10.21
N CYS A 131 -9.38 -10.17 9.05
CA CYS A 131 -9.75 -8.77 8.91
C CYS A 131 -11.22 -8.62 8.49
N ALA A 132 -11.69 -7.38 8.44
CA ALA A 132 -12.95 -7.00 7.81
C ALA A 132 -12.66 -6.25 6.52
N TRP A 133 -13.57 -6.34 5.55
CA TRP A 133 -13.56 -5.43 4.42
C TRP A 133 -13.72 -3.99 4.91
N SER A 134 -12.90 -3.09 4.38
CA SER A 134 -12.86 -1.70 4.80
C SER A 134 -14.11 -0.96 4.33
N ASN A 135 -14.68 -0.14 5.22
CA ASN A 135 -15.76 0.78 4.87
C ASN A 135 -15.24 2.09 4.23
N VAL A 136 -13.92 2.29 4.20
CA VAL A 136 -13.30 3.46 3.56
C VAL A 136 -13.59 3.39 2.07
N GLN A 137 -14.26 4.39 1.52
CA GLN A 137 -14.50 4.48 0.07
C GLN A 137 -13.33 5.22 -0.59
N PHE A 138 -12.60 4.55 -1.46
CA PHE A 138 -11.57 5.20 -2.26
C PHE A 138 -12.21 5.93 -3.44
N ALA A 139 -11.55 6.98 -3.89
CA ALA A 139 -11.93 7.74 -5.06
C ALA A 139 -10.69 8.09 -5.87
N LEU A 140 -10.85 8.25 -7.18
CA LEU A 140 -9.79 8.80 -8.01
C LEU A 140 -9.47 10.23 -7.56
N LYS A 141 -8.19 10.57 -7.59
CA LYS A 141 -7.67 11.86 -7.11
C LYS A 141 -7.05 12.63 -8.25
N SER A 142 -7.39 13.91 -8.34
CA SER A 142 -6.72 14.86 -9.21
C SER A 142 -5.27 15.07 -8.79
N ASP A 143 -4.45 15.64 -9.68
CA ASP A 143 -3.06 15.98 -9.37
C ASP A 143 -2.96 16.98 -8.21
N ALA A 144 -3.89 17.93 -8.13
CA ALA A 144 -3.99 18.88 -7.02
C ALA A 144 -4.28 18.16 -5.70
N GLU A 145 -5.25 17.24 -5.65
CA GLU A 145 -5.55 16.48 -4.43
C GLU A 145 -4.39 15.58 -3.99
N LYS A 146 -3.67 14.96 -4.93
CA LYS A 146 -2.47 14.17 -4.62
C LYS A 146 -1.36 15.06 -4.05
N ALA A 147 -1.18 16.26 -4.60
CA ALA A 147 -0.19 17.23 -4.10
C ALA A 147 -0.55 17.75 -2.70
N GLU A 148 -1.83 18.02 -2.43
CA GLU A 148 -2.32 18.40 -1.08
C GLU A 148 -2.07 17.27 -0.07
N ALA A 149 -2.40 16.03 -0.42
CA ALA A 149 -2.18 14.88 0.44
C ALA A 149 -0.68 14.64 0.72
N LEU A 150 0.17 14.87 -0.28
CA LEU A 150 1.63 14.83 -0.10
C LEU A 150 2.10 15.95 0.83
N GLY A 151 1.61 17.18 0.66
CA GLY A 151 1.94 18.30 1.54
C GLY A 151 1.58 18.01 3.00
N GLU A 152 0.40 17.42 3.24
CA GLU A 152 -0.04 16.99 4.57
C GLU A 152 0.85 15.88 5.13
N LEU A 153 1.24 14.90 4.31
CA LEU A 153 2.17 13.85 4.72
C LEU A 153 3.54 14.43 5.11
N LEU A 154 4.11 15.32 4.30
CA LEU A 154 5.41 15.95 4.57
C LEU A 154 5.38 16.84 5.82
N ALA A 155 4.25 17.50 6.09
CA ALA A 155 4.07 18.37 7.25
C ALA A 155 3.64 17.61 8.52
N CYS A 156 3.36 16.30 8.45
CA CYS A 156 2.83 15.59 9.60
C CYS A 156 3.88 15.45 10.71
N GLY A 157 3.46 15.58 11.97
CA GLY A 157 4.36 15.48 13.13
C GLY A 157 4.83 14.06 13.47
N LYS A 158 4.66 13.09 12.56
CA LYS A 158 5.07 11.70 12.78
C LYS A 158 6.56 11.48 12.50
N TRP A 159 7.18 12.30 11.66
CA TRP A 159 8.60 12.20 11.35
C TRP A 159 9.43 12.45 12.61
N ARG A 160 10.29 11.50 12.97
CA ARG A 160 11.14 11.59 14.17
C ARG A 160 12.40 12.42 13.93
N SER A 161 12.85 12.46 12.68
CA SER A 161 13.87 13.36 12.18
C SER A 161 13.36 14.09 10.93
N PRO A 162 13.95 15.25 10.59
CA PRO A 162 13.70 15.85 9.28
C PRO A 162 13.95 14.84 8.16
N LEU A 163 13.06 14.83 7.16
CA LEU A 163 13.25 14.02 5.96
C LEU A 163 14.45 14.54 5.17
N ALA A 164 15.28 13.63 4.69
CA ALA A 164 16.33 13.94 3.74
C ALA A 164 15.74 14.24 2.36
N ASP A 165 16.46 15.03 1.55
CA ASP A 165 15.99 15.47 0.22
C ASP A 165 15.56 14.30 -0.68
N HIS A 166 16.28 13.17 -0.63
CA HIS A 166 15.97 11.99 -1.43
C HIS A 166 14.69 11.26 -0.97
N GLU A 167 14.32 11.36 0.31
CA GLU A 167 13.07 10.81 0.86
C GLU A 167 11.89 11.67 0.41
N VAL A 168 12.04 13.01 0.49
CA VAL A 168 11.05 13.97 -0.01
C VAL A 168 10.84 13.79 -1.51
N GLU A 169 11.92 13.68 -2.30
CA GLU A 169 11.85 13.41 -3.73
C GLU A 169 11.20 12.06 -4.02
N GLY A 170 11.52 11.03 -3.23
CA GLY A 170 10.94 9.70 -3.32
C GLY A 170 9.42 9.69 -3.10
N LEU A 171 8.94 10.41 -2.08
CA LEU A 171 7.50 10.60 -1.82
C LEU A 171 6.83 11.42 -2.94
N ALA A 172 7.47 12.49 -3.40
CA ALA A 172 6.96 13.32 -4.48
C ALA A 172 6.89 12.59 -5.82
N ALA A 173 7.80 11.64 -6.09
CA ALA A 173 7.78 10.84 -7.30
C ALA A 173 6.52 9.95 -7.41
N GLN A 174 5.90 9.59 -6.28
CA GLN A 174 4.72 8.70 -6.26
C GLN A 174 3.46 9.38 -6.79
N THR A 175 3.38 10.71 -6.76
CA THR A 175 2.21 11.49 -7.21
C THR A 175 2.23 11.83 -8.69
N ARG A 176 3.39 11.64 -9.35
CA ARG A 176 3.56 11.88 -10.78
C ARG A 176 2.57 11.02 -11.59
N PRO A 177 2.13 11.50 -12.77
CA PRO A 177 1.29 10.73 -13.68
C PRO A 177 1.98 9.44 -14.16
#